data_AF-A0A924JZR0-F1
#
_entry.id   AF-A0A924JZR0-F1
#
_cell.length_a   1.000
_cell.length_b   1.000
_cell.length_c   1.000
_cell.angle_alpha   90.00
_cell.angle_beta   90.00
_cell.angle_gamma   90.00
#
_symmetry.space_group_name_H-M   'P 1'
#
loop_
_entity.id
_entity.type
_entity.pdbx_description
1 polymer ?
#
loop_
_entity_poly.entity_id
_entity_poly.type
_entity_poly.pdbx_seq_one_letter_code
_entity_poly.pdbx_strand_id
1 'polypeptide(L)' 'MSQPASATPMLPWGRGPYSIKRHGTTLSTCDSEPVQTPGCIQAYGALLVLRLADLHILQV' A
#
# COMPACT_ATOMS: atom_id res chain seq x y z
N MET A 1 -23.50 -15.99 9.11
CA MET A 1 -22.31 -16.51 9.81
C MET A 1 -21.44 -15.31 10.16
N SER A 2 -21.41 -14.92 11.43
CA SER A 2 -20.62 -13.75 11.87
C SER A 2 -19.19 -14.21 12.14
N GLN A 3 -18.26 -13.84 11.28
CA GLN A 3 -16.85 -14.17 11.43
C GLN A 3 -16.28 -13.35 12.62
N PRO A 4 -15.60 -13.97 13.59
CA PRO A 4 -14.91 -13.22 14.62
C PRO A 4 -13.78 -12.41 13.98
N ALA A 5 -13.67 -11.12 14.32
CA ALA A 5 -12.60 -10.25 13.86
C ALA A 5 -11.27 -10.74 14.46
N SER A 6 -10.61 -11.66 13.77
CA SER A 6 -9.22 -12.01 14.03
C SER A 6 -8.39 -10.74 13.89
N ALA A 7 -7.75 -10.30 14.97
CA ALA A 7 -6.83 -9.17 14.96
C ALA A 7 -5.74 -9.47 13.93
N THR A 8 -5.84 -8.83 12.75
CA THR A 8 -4.83 -8.99 11.69
C THR A 8 -3.50 -8.54 12.30
N PRO A 9 -2.52 -9.43 12.45
CA PRO A 9 -1.22 -9.02 12.96
C PRO A 9 -0.71 -7.92 12.04
N MET A 10 -0.34 -6.80 12.66
CA MET A 10 0.09 -5.62 11.91
C MET A 10 1.28 -6.00 11.03
N LEU A 11 1.10 -5.86 9.72
CA LEU A 11 2.15 -6.19 8.77
C LEU A 11 3.35 -5.27 9.04
N PRO A 12 4.60 -5.76 8.93
CA PRO A 12 5.81 -4.98 9.27
C PRO A 12 5.89 -3.61 8.59
N TRP A 13 5.21 -3.47 7.45
CA TRP A 13 5.13 -2.27 6.63
C TRP A 13 3.90 -1.39 6.90
N GLY A 14 2.95 -1.83 7.71
CA GLY A 14 1.63 -1.20 7.87
C GLY A 14 1.62 0.16 8.59
N ARG A 15 2.75 0.61 9.15
CA ARG A 15 2.91 1.95 9.77
C ARG A 15 4.04 2.78 9.16
N GLY A 16 4.77 2.23 8.19
CA GLY A 16 5.94 2.88 7.60
C GLY A 16 5.59 3.73 6.38
N PRO A 17 6.56 4.54 5.89
CA PRO A 17 6.41 5.21 4.60
C PRO A 17 6.26 4.20 3.46
N TYR A 18 5.50 4.59 2.43
CA TYR A 18 5.39 3.84 1.17
C TYR A 18 6.75 3.63 0.51
N SER A 19 6.87 2.63 -0.38
CA SER A 19 8.18 2.19 -0.87
C SER A 19 9.00 3.34 -1.48
N ILE A 20 8.38 4.18 -2.34
CA ILE A 20 9.07 5.32 -2.98
C ILE A 20 9.55 6.40 -1.99
N LYS A 21 9.02 6.43 -0.77
CA LYS A 21 9.43 7.37 0.29
C LYS A 21 10.36 6.74 1.33
N ARG A 22 10.58 5.42 1.25
CA ARG A 22 11.52 4.71 2.10
C ARG A 22 12.89 4.72 1.40
N HIS A 23 13.67 5.78 1.64
CA HIS A 23 15.07 5.81 1.19
C HIS A 23 15.85 4.67 1.85
N GLY A 24 16.77 4.02 1.11
CA GLY A 24 17.74 3.10 1.70
C GLY A 24 17.41 1.60 1.60
N THR A 25 16.65 1.14 0.61
CA THR A 25 16.63 -0.29 0.28
C THR A 25 18.02 -0.73 -0.21
N THR A 26 18.56 -1.78 0.41
CA THR A 26 19.81 -2.45 0.04
C THR A 26 19.58 -3.95 -0.13
N LEU A 27 20.57 -4.70 -0.61
CA LEU A 27 20.48 -6.16 -0.71
C LEU A 27 20.25 -6.86 0.65
N SER A 28 20.70 -6.26 1.75
CA SER A 28 20.50 -6.80 3.10
C SER A 28 19.18 -6.39 3.74
N THR A 29 18.38 -5.54 3.09
CA THR A 29 17.12 -5.01 3.64
C THR A 29 15.94 -5.06 2.65
N CYS A 30 16.12 -5.71 1.49
CA CYS A 30 15.13 -5.73 0.42
C CYS A 30 13.90 -6.60 0.74
N ASP A 31 14.08 -7.62 1.58
CA ASP A 31 13.02 -8.47 2.12
C ASP A 31 11.97 -7.68 2.92
N SER A 32 12.38 -6.57 3.51
CA SER A 32 11.54 -5.69 4.30
C SER A 32 10.92 -4.55 3.49
N GLU A 33 11.21 -4.43 2.18
CA GLU A 33 10.67 -3.36 1.34
C GLU A 33 9.14 -3.50 1.18
N PRO A 34 8.36 -2.43 1.35
CA PRO A 34 6.92 -2.48 1.25
C PRO A 34 6.44 -2.39 -0.22
N VAL A 35 6.85 -3.35 -1.06
CA VAL A 35 6.60 -3.36 -2.51
C VAL A 35 5.11 -3.35 -2.87
N GLN A 36 4.26 -3.88 -2.00
CA GLN A 36 2.80 -3.88 -2.16
C GLN A 36 2.15 -2.50 -2.00
N THR A 37 2.87 -1.53 -1.42
CA THR A 37 2.43 -0.14 -1.27
C THR A 37 3.50 0.79 -1.82
N PRO A 38 3.69 0.83 -3.16
CA PRO A 38 4.79 1.57 -3.77
C PRO A 38 4.59 3.09 -3.69
N GLY A 39 3.35 3.56 -3.63
CA GLY A 39 3.01 4.99 -3.61
C GLY A 39 3.09 5.68 -4.97
N CYS A 40 3.30 4.91 -6.05
CA CYS A 40 3.35 5.39 -7.42
C CYS A 40 2.86 4.28 -8.38
N ILE A 41 2.62 4.67 -9.63
CA ILE A 41 2.31 3.77 -10.75
C ILE A 41 3.28 3.99 -11.91
N GLN A 42 3.20 3.16 -12.95
CA GLN A 42 3.97 3.36 -14.18
C GLN A 42 3.36 4.47 -15.04
N ALA A 43 4.22 5.22 -15.76
CA ALA A 43 3.84 6.45 -16.46
C ALA A 43 2.94 6.25 -17.69
N TYR A 44 2.78 5.02 -18.18
CA TYR A 44 1.97 4.71 -19.37
C TYR A 44 0.48 4.47 -19.08
N GLY A 45 0.04 4.71 -17.84
CA GLY A 45 -1.35 4.54 -17.44
C GLY A 45 -1.76 5.51 -16.33
N ALA A 46 -3.02 5.40 -15.92
CA ALA A 46 -3.59 6.14 -14.81
C ALA A 46 -4.30 5.17 -13.86
N LEU A 47 -4.30 5.49 -12.56
CA LEU A 47 -4.99 4.74 -11.52
C LEU A 47 -5.85 5.71 -10.71
N LEU A 48 -7.14 5.42 -10.59
CA LEU A 48 -8.07 6.20 -9.78
C LEU A 48 -8.57 5.34 -8.62
N VAL A 49 -8.51 5.86 -7.40
CA VAL A 49 -9.17 5.24 -6.24
C VAL A 49 -10.53 5.89 -6.07
N LEU A 50 -11.59 5.10 -6.16
CA LEU A 50 -12.97 5.57 -6.06
C LEU A 50 -13.63 5.06 -4.79
N ARG A 51 -14.52 5.86 -4.21
CA ARG A 51 -15.48 5.36 -3.24
C ARG A 51 -16.59 4.61 -3.97
N LEU A 52 -16.86 3.37 -3.56
CA LEU A 52 -17.81 2.50 -4.27
C LEU A 52 -19.25 3.05 -4.27
N ALA A 53 -19.65 3.80 -3.25
CA ALA A 53 -21.03 4.26 -3.08
C ALA A 53 -21.46 5.33 -4.10
N ASP A 54 -20.54 6.22 -4.50
CA ASP A 54 -20.84 7.43 -5.28
C ASP A 54 -19.85 7.65 -6.44
N LEU A 55 -18.88 6.74 -6.62
CA LEU A 55 -17.79 6.84 -7.60
C LEU A 55 -16.95 8.12 -7.47
N HIS A 56 -16.98 8.75 -6.30
CA HIS A 56 -16.16 9.93 -6.04
C HIS A 56 -14.68 9.56 -5.99
N ILE A 57 -13.83 10.33 -6.67
CA ILE A 57 -12.38 10.15 -6.67
C ILE A 57 -11.83 10.51 -5.28
N LEU A 58 -11.07 9.59 -4.68
CA LEU A 58 -10.40 9.78 -3.40
C LEU A 58 -8.90 10.03 -3.56
N GLN A 59 -8.29 9.44 -4.60
CA GLN A 59 -6.87 9.60 -4.90
C GLN A 59 -6.62 9.50 -6.41
N VAL A 60 -5.65 10.30 -6.86
CA VAL A 60 -5.05 10.32 -8.21
C VAL A 60 -3.55 10.12 -8.13
#